data_AF-A0A800APD7-F1
#
_entry.id   AF-A0A800APD7-F1
#
_cell.length_a   1.000
_cell.length_b   1.000
_cell.length_c   1.000
_cell.angle_alpha   90.00
_cell.angle_beta   90.00
_cell.angle_gamma   90.00
#
_symmetry.space_group_name_H-M   'P 1'
#
loop_
_entity.id
_entity.type
_entity.pdbx_description
1 polymer ?
#
loop_
_entity_poly.entity_id
_entity_poly.type
_entity_poly.pdbx_seq_one_letter_code
_entity_poly.pdbx_strand_id
1 'polypeptide(L)'
;EELNPNKKLPWYSKLFGGTKPLVKFMQGYETISYLWTFGVICEIVMLYFQTPLMKKNLLFLIKISIFSAIIRWFLLFLYPESIYILYFTQSLHAFSFALYYSAAIAYLFYLYENKKLAQQFFGGISFGLGGFIGSITAGFFYGEFLFLYAAIVALLAFLIILKEDLS
;
A
#
# COMPACT_ATOMS: atom_id res chain seq x y z
N GLU A 1 -9.20 -25.03 22.43
CA GLU A 1 -7.76 -25.32 22.57
C GLU A 1 -6.85 -24.07 22.60
N GLU A 2 -7.12 -23.03 21.83
CA GLU A 2 -6.33 -21.78 21.83
C GLU A 2 -6.49 -20.91 23.09
N LEU A 3 -7.53 -21.13 23.89
CA LEU A 3 -7.84 -20.36 25.10
C LEU A 3 -7.30 -21.00 26.40
N ASN A 4 -6.44 -22.02 26.33
CA ASN A 4 -5.87 -22.65 27.53
C ASN A 4 -4.70 -21.81 28.07
N PRO A 5 -4.82 -21.19 29.27
CA PRO A 5 -3.78 -20.33 29.83
C PRO A 5 -2.47 -21.07 30.17
N ASN A 6 -2.50 -22.40 30.23
CA ASN A 6 -1.34 -23.24 30.53
C ASN A 6 -0.70 -23.89 29.28
N LYS A 7 -1.08 -23.47 28.06
CA LYS A 7 -0.52 -24.02 26.83
C LYS A 7 0.95 -23.60 26.68
N LYS A 8 1.88 -24.58 26.70
CA LYS A 8 3.28 -24.33 26.35
C LYS A 8 3.38 -23.83 24.91
N LEU A 9 3.92 -22.64 24.73
CA LEU A 9 4.13 -22.06 23.41
C LEU A 9 5.29 -22.77 22.67
N PRO A 10 5.21 -22.94 21.35
CA PRO A 10 6.28 -23.54 20.54
C PRO A 10 7.59 -22.77 20.65
N TRP A 11 8.74 -23.41 20.41
CA TRP A 11 10.07 -22.77 20.55
C TRP A 11 10.22 -21.47 19.72
N TYR A 12 9.59 -21.39 18.55
CA TYR A 12 9.61 -20.21 17.67
C TYR A 12 8.83 -19.02 18.23
N SER A 13 7.95 -19.21 19.22
CA SER A 13 7.24 -18.13 19.90
C SER A 13 8.19 -17.17 20.63
N LYS A 14 9.36 -17.64 21.07
CA LYS A 14 10.39 -16.76 21.64
C LYS A 14 11.09 -15.91 20.58
N LEU A 15 11.10 -16.38 19.33
CA LEU A 15 11.72 -15.70 18.20
C LEU A 15 10.81 -14.62 17.62
N PHE A 16 9.50 -14.89 17.56
CA PHE A 16 8.50 -14.02 16.93
C PHE A 16 7.57 -13.31 17.93
N GLY A 17 7.84 -13.46 19.24
CA GLY A 17 6.92 -13.04 20.29
C GLY A 17 5.70 -13.96 20.32
N GLY A 18 5.51 -14.71 21.41
CA GLY A 18 4.34 -15.57 21.56
C GLY A 18 3.09 -14.72 21.40
N THR A 19 2.34 -14.97 20.33
CA THR A 19 1.10 -14.25 20.08
C THR A 19 0.15 -14.59 21.21
N LYS A 20 0.06 -13.69 22.19
CA LYS A 20 -1.21 -13.54 22.90
C LYS A 20 -2.24 -13.35 21.78
N PRO A 21 -3.41 -14.01 21.83
CA PRO A 21 -4.49 -13.73 20.88
C PRO A 21 -5.02 -12.33 21.19
N LEU A 22 -4.29 -11.32 20.73
CA LEU A 22 -4.56 -9.90 20.89
C LEU A 22 -4.58 -9.23 19.52
N VAL A 23 -5.17 -9.91 18.55
CA VAL A 23 -5.75 -9.21 17.41
C VAL A 23 -7.24 -9.43 17.52
N LYS A 24 -7.87 -8.66 18.40
CA LYS A 24 -9.26 -8.29 18.15
C LYS A 24 -9.18 -7.44 16.89
N PHE A 25 -9.39 -8.05 15.72
CA PHE A 25 -9.62 -7.25 14.53
C PHE A 25 -10.74 -6.27 14.90
N MET A 26 -10.47 -4.97 14.85
CA MET A 26 -11.48 -3.95 15.19
C MET A 26 -12.74 -4.13 14.33
N GLN A 27 -12.58 -4.73 13.15
CA GLN A 27 -13.64 -5.12 12.24
C GLN A 27 -13.72 -6.65 12.11
N GLY A 28 -14.91 -7.18 11.88
CA GLY A 28 -15.09 -8.61 11.60
C GLY A 28 -14.47 -9.01 10.25
N TYR A 29 -14.18 -10.31 10.08
CA TYR A 29 -13.63 -10.86 8.82
C TYR A 29 -14.50 -10.52 7.60
N GLU A 30 -15.82 -10.55 7.75
CA GLU A 30 -16.78 -10.19 6.70
C GLU A 30 -16.62 -8.73 6.25
N THR A 31 -16.49 -7.80 7.20
CA THR A 31 -16.27 -6.37 6.92
C THR A 31 -14.95 -6.16 6.18
N ILE A 32 -13.89 -6.88 6.56
CA ILE A 32 -12.60 -6.82 5.85
C ILE A 32 -12.77 -7.29 4.41
N SER A 33 -13.50 -8.39 4.18
CA SER A 33 -13.81 -8.87 2.82
C SER A 33 -14.57 -7.82 2.00
N TYR A 34 -15.59 -7.17 2.57
CA TYR A 34 -16.31 -6.10 1.86
C TYR A 34 -15.43 -4.90 1.51
N LEU A 35 -14.56 -4.48 2.43
CA LEU A 35 -13.60 -3.40 2.18
C LEU A 35 -12.66 -3.75 1.03
N TRP A 36 -12.15 -4.98 0.99
CA TRP A 36 -11.29 -5.46 -0.11
C TRP A 36 -12.03 -5.48 -1.44
N THR A 37 -13.24 -6.07 -1.47
CA THR A 37 -14.07 -6.10 -2.68
C THR A 37 -14.36 -4.68 -3.19
N PHE A 38 -14.71 -3.76 -2.29
CA PHE A 38 -14.93 -2.36 -2.66
C PHE A 38 -13.67 -1.69 -3.22
N GLY A 39 -12.51 -1.93 -2.62
CA GLY A 39 -11.23 -1.48 -3.15
C GLY A 39 -10.99 -1.95 -4.58
N VAL A 40 -11.19 -3.25 -4.85
CA VAL A 40 -11.04 -3.83 -6.20
C VAL A 40 -12.03 -3.20 -7.19
N ILE A 41 -13.28 -2.93 -6.80
CA ILE A 41 -14.24 -2.23 -7.66
C ILE A 41 -13.70 -0.83 -8.02
N CYS A 42 -13.18 -0.08 -7.05
CA CYS A 42 -12.59 1.24 -7.30
C CYS A 42 -11.39 1.16 -8.25
N GLU A 43 -10.55 0.12 -8.13
CA GLU A 43 -9.43 -0.12 -9.04
C GLU A 43 -9.90 -0.37 -10.47
N ILE A 44 -10.91 -1.23 -10.66
CA ILE A 44 -11.47 -1.53 -11.98
C ILE A 44 -12.02 -0.25 -12.63
N VAL A 45 -12.77 0.54 -11.86
CA VAL A 45 -13.30 1.83 -12.32
C VAL A 45 -12.16 2.77 -12.73
N MET A 46 -11.12 2.90 -11.92
CA MET A 46 -9.94 3.72 -12.25
C MET A 46 -9.24 3.22 -13.52
N LEU A 47 -8.97 1.90 -13.63
CA LEU A 47 -8.30 1.31 -14.79
C LEU A 47 -9.10 1.49 -16.08
N TYR A 48 -10.43 1.45 -15.99
CA TYR A 48 -11.31 1.66 -17.15
C TYR A 48 -11.34 3.13 -17.58
N PHE A 49 -11.39 4.07 -16.63
CA PHE A 49 -11.54 5.51 -16.93
C PHE A 49 -10.24 6.32 -16.90
N GLN A 50 -9.07 5.73 -16.65
CA GLN A 50 -7.81 6.49 -16.52
C GLN A 50 -7.27 7.07 -17.84
N THR A 51 -7.73 6.63 -19.02
CA THR A 51 -7.17 7.07 -20.31
C THR A 51 -7.10 8.60 -20.49
N PRO A 52 -8.13 9.40 -20.16
CA PRO A 52 -8.04 10.86 -20.24
C PRO A 52 -7.05 11.46 -19.23
N LEU A 53 -6.87 10.82 -18.07
CA LEU A 53 -5.88 11.24 -17.08
C LEU A 53 -4.47 11.02 -17.61
N MET A 54 -4.20 9.85 -18.21
CA MET A 54 -2.89 9.48 -18.76
C MET A 54 -2.39 10.39 -19.90
N LYS A 55 -3.27 11.18 -20.52
CA LYS A 55 -2.88 12.21 -21.50
C LYS A 55 -2.25 13.46 -20.86
N LYS A 56 -2.39 13.62 -19.54
CA LYS A 56 -1.77 14.70 -18.77
C LYS A 56 -0.30 14.35 -18.48
N ASN A 57 0.39 15.25 -17.76
CA ASN A 57 1.75 15.00 -17.30
C ASN A 57 1.81 13.72 -16.42
N LEU A 58 2.49 12.69 -16.91
CA LEU A 58 2.62 11.39 -16.22
C LEU A 58 3.29 11.53 -14.85
N LEU A 59 4.33 12.36 -14.74
CA LEU A 59 5.04 12.59 -13.49
C LEU A 59 4.13 13.24 -12.44
N PHE A 60 3.26 14.16 -12.86
CA PHE A 60 2.25 14.76 -11.98
C PHE A 60 1.25 13.71 -11.45
N LEU A 61 0.84 12.75 -12.28
CA LEU A 61 -0.06 11.67 -11.86
C LEU A 61 0.61 10.71 -10.89
N ILE A 62 1.90 10.41 -11.09
CA ILE A 62 2.71 9.64 -10.13
C ILE A 62 2.73 10.36 -8.78
N LYS A 63 2.98 11.69 -8.77
CA LYS A 63 2.99 12.53 -7.56
C LYS A 63 1.65 12.50 -6.83
N ILE A 64 0.53 12.71 -7.55
CA ILE A 64 -0.82 12.59 -6.97
C ILE A 64 -1.04 11.22 -6.34
N SER A 65 -0.59 10.16 -7.02
CA SER A 65 -0.82 8.79 -6.55
C SER A 65 -0.03 8.47 -5.27
N ILE A 66 1.22 8.93 -5.18
CA ILE A 66 2.03 8.80 -3.96
C ILE A 66 1.42 9.65 -2.83
N PHE A 67 1.00 10.88 -3.13
CA PHE A 67 0.33 11.75 -2.14
C PHE A 67 -0.97 11.12 -1.60
N SER A 68 -1.77 10.51 -2.48
CA SER A 68 -2.95 9.73 -2.09
C SER A 68 -2.61 8.57 -1.16
N ALA A 69 -1.46 7.90 -1.37
CA ALA A 69 -0.99 6.85 -0.47
C ALA A 69 -0.65 7.37 0.93
N ILE A 70 -0.03 8.56 1.04
CA ILE A 70 0.24 9.22 2.33
C ILE A 70 -1.07 9.43 3.10
N ILE A 71 -2.06 10.06 2.44
CA ILE A 71 -3.37 10.33 3.04
C ILE A 71 -4.04 9.02 3.47
N ARG A 72 -4.05 8.01 2.60
CA ARG A 72 -4.64 6.70 2.87
C ARG A 72 -4.08 6.08 4.16
N TRP A 73 -2.77 5.93 4.25
CA TRP A 73 -2.13 5.29 5.39
C TRP A 73 -2.25 6.12 6.66
N PHE A 74 -2.16 7.45 6.56
CA PHE A 74 -2.33 8.33 7.71
C PHE A 74 -3.76 8.29 8.27
N LEU A 75 -4.78 8.25 7.41
CA LEU A 75 -6.18 8.12 7.83
C LEU A 75 -6.48 6.74 8.46
N LEU A 76 -5.87 5.66 7.94
CA LEU A 76 -5.98 4.33 8.55
C LEU A 76 -5.36 4.27 9.95
N PHE A 77 -4.29 5.04 10.18
CA PHE A 77 -3.69 5.18 11.51
C PHE A 77 -4.58 6.00 12.47
N LEU A 78 -5.08 7.15 12.03
CA LEU A 78 -5.85 8.05 12.90
C LEU A 78 -7.27 7.54 13.22
N TYR A 79 -7.92 6.87 12.27
CA TYR A 79 -9.33 6.49 12.40
C TYR A 79 -9.60 5.01 12.06
N PRO A 80 -8.91 4.06 12.72
CA PRO A 80 -9.06 2.63 12.44
C PRO A 80 -10.46 2.07 12.74
N GLU A 81 -11.25 2.76 13.58
CA GLU A 81 -12.61 2.33 13.96
C GLU A 81 -13.71 2.84 13.02
N SER A 82 -13.45 3.89 12.24
CA SER A 82 -14.48 4.54 11.42
C SER A 82 -14.68 3.81 10.09
N ILE A 83 -15.75 3.04 9.99
CA ILE A 83 -16.07 2.28 8.77
C ILE A 83 -16.15 3.16 7.52
N TYR A 84 -16.66 4.38 7.63
CA TYR A 84 -16.73 5.34 6.51
C TYR A 84 -15.35 5.76 6.04
N ILE A 85 -14.42 6.01 6.97
CA ILE A 85 -13.03 6.34 6.63
C ILE A 85 -12.31 5.12 6.06
N LEU A 86 -12.61 3.91 6.55
CA LEU A 86 -12.10 2.68 5.95
C LEU A 86 -12.54 2.55 4.49
N TYR A 87 -13.82 2.72 4.16
CA TYR A 87 -14.26 2.71 2.76
C TYR A 87 -13.64 3.83 1.93
N PHE A 88 -13.57 5.05 2.46
CA PHE A 88 -12.92 6.16 1.77
C PHE A 88 -11.45 5.86 1.45
N THR A 89 -10.68 5.37 2.43
CA THR A 89 -9.27 4.99 2.22
C THR A 89 -9.13 3.83 1.25
N GLN A 90 -10.10 2.90 1.16
CA GLN A 90 -10.12 1.88 0.11
C GLN A 90 -10.30 2.47 -1.29
N SER A 91 -11.11 3.52 -1.46
CA SER A 91 -11.21 4.20 -2.76
C SER A 91 -9.90 4.88 -3.19
N LEU A 92 -9.14 5.43 -2.23
CA LEU A 92 -7.81 6.00 -2.47
C LEU A 92 -6.79 4.95 -2.93
N HIS A 93 -7.05 3.65 -2.72
CA HIS A 93 -6.19 2.57 -3.21
C HIS A 93 -5.99 2.66 -4.72
N ALA A 94 -7.07 2.91 -5.43
CA ALA A 94 -7.10 2.93 -6.89
C ALA A 94 -6.12 3.97 -7.47
N PHE A 95 -5.87 5.08 -6.76
CA PHE A 95 -4.83 6.03 -7.13
C PHE A 95 -3.44 5.45 -6.88
N SER A 96 -3.18 5.01 -5.63
CA SER A 96 -1.87 4.50 -5.20
C SER A 96 -1.42 3.21 -5.90
N PHE A 97 -2.35 2.44 -6.46
CA PHE A 97 -2.08 1.17 -7.13
C PHE A 97 -2.33 1.27 -8.63
N ALA A 98 -3.58 1.38 -9.08
CA ALA A 98 -3.93 1.33 -10.50
C ALA A 98 -3.38 2.52 -11.29
N LEU A 99 -3.71 3.76 -10.89
CA LEU A 99 -3.24 4.95 -11.59
C LEU A 99 -1.72 5.11 -11.51
N TYR A 100 -1.13 4.87 -10.33
CA TYR A 100 0.32 4.88 -10.14
C TYR A 100 1.02 3.91 -11.09
N TYR A 101 0.58 2.64 -11.14
CA TYR A 101 1.21 1.62 -11.97
C TYR A 101 1.18 2.00 -13.45
N SER A 102 0.01 2.38 -13.96
CA SER A 102 -0.14 2.79 -15.36
C SER A 102 0.68 4.04 -15.70
N ALA A 103 0.69 5.05 -14.82
CA ALA A 103 1.50 6.25 -15.00
C ALA A 103 3.01 5.94 -14.99
N ALA A 104 3.47 5.12 -14.04
CA ALA A 104 4.88 4.75 -13.90
C ALA A 104 5.38 3.94 -15.09
N ILE A 105 4.61 2.95 -15.56
CA ILE A 105 4.97 2.18 -16.76
C ILE A 105 5.00 3.07 -18.00
N ALA A 106 3.99 3.93 -18.19
CA ALA A 106 3.97 4.86 -19.31
C ALA A 106 5.17 5.82 -19.28
N TYR A 107 5.54 6.31 -18.09
CA TYR A 107 6.69 7.19 -17.91
C TYR A 107 8.01 6.47 -18.19
N LEU A 108 8.18 5.23 -17.73
CA LEU A 108 9.34 4.39 -18.05
C LEU A 108 9.46 4.12 -19.55
N PHE A 109 8.35 3.87 -20.24
CA PHE A 109 8.34 3.66 -21.70
C PHE A 109 8.64 4.92 -22.49
N TYR A 110 8.44 6.09 -21.90
CA TYR A 110 8.88 7.37 -22.45
C TYR A 110 10.39 7.57 -22.25
N LEU A 111 10.93 7.21 -21.08
CA LEU A 111 12.35 7.40 -20.75
C LEU A 111 13.30 6.39 -21.42
N TYR A 112 12.87 5.14 -21.60
CA TYR A 112 13.75 4.05 -22.01
C TYR A 112 13.30 3.40 -23.32
N GLU A 113 14.24 3.20 -24.24
CA GLU A 113 14.01 2.51 -25.51
C GLU A 113 13.63 1.04 -25.31
N ASN A 114 14.34 0.33 -24.41
CA ASN A 114 14.05 -1.08 -24.10
C ASN A 114 12.93 -1.21 -23.06
N LYS A 115 11.69 -1.04 -23.53
CA LYS A 115 10.46 -1.09 -22.72
C LYS A 115 10.31 -2.37 -21.90
N LYS A 116 10.61 -3.53 -22.51
CA LYS A 116 10.49 -4.83 -21.83
C LYS A 116 11.44 -4.93 -20.65
N LEU A 117 12.70 -4.53 -20.83
CA LEU A 117 13.69 -4.54 -19.77
C LEU A 117 13.34 -3.53 -18.66
N ALA A 118 12.91 -2.32 -19.02
CA ALA A 118 12.47 -1.31 -18.06
C ALA A 118 11.30 -1.80 -17.18
N GLN A 119 10.29 -2.44 -17.79
CA GLN A 119 9.16 -3.02 -17.06
C GLN A 119 9.60 -4.19 -16.15
N GLN A 120 10.55 -5.02 -16.60
CA GLN A 120 11.10 -6.11 -15.78
C GLN A 120 11.84 -5.58 -14.55
N PHE A 121 12.70 -4.58 -14.71
CA PHE A 121 13.40 -3.94 -13.59
C PHE A 121 12.42 -3.26 -12.64
N PHE A 122 11.43 -2.52 -13.16
CA PHE A 122 10.40 -1.89 -12.34
C PHE A 122 9.62 -2.91 -11.52
N GLY A 123 9.18 -4.01 -12.14
CA GLY A 123 8.49 -5.10 -11.45
C GLY A 123 9.37 -5.77 -10.41
N GLY A 124 10.61 -6.11 -10.77
CA GLY A 124 11.56 -6.80 -9.89
C GLY A 124 11.98 -5.98 -8.68
N ILE A 125 12.29 -4.69 -8.86
CA ILE A 125 12.72 -3.81 -7.76
C ILE A 125 11.52 -3.36 -6.93
N SER A 126 10.46 -2.85 -7.56
CA SER A 126 9.35 -2.22 -6.84
C SER A 126 8.45 -3.25 -6.17
N PHE A 127 7.93 -4.22 -6.95
CA PHE A 127 6.99 -5.22 -6.45
C PHE A 127 7.70 -6.44 -5.86
N GLY A 128 8.83 -6.86 -6.43
CA GLY A 128 9.62 -7.98 -5.92
C GLY A 128 10.38 -7.62 -4.64
N LEU A 129 11.52 -6.95 -4.79
CA LEU A 129 12.41 -6.61 -3.67
C LEU A 129 11.72 -5.67 -2.65
N GLY A 130 11.06 -4.62 -3.14
CA GLY A 130 10.30 -3.69 -2.31
C GLY A 130 9.18 -4.37 -1.53
N GLY A 131 8.41 -5.25 -2.20
CA GLY A 131 7.37 -6.05 -1.55
C GLY A 131 7.93 -7.00 -0.49
N PHE A 132 9.06 -7.65 -0.76
CA PHE A 132 9.74 -8.54 0.18
C PHE A 132 10.24 -7.80 1.43
N ILE A 133 11.02 -6.74 1.24
CA ILE A 133 11.54 -5.93 2.35
C ILE A 133 10.38 -5.30 3.14
N GLY A 134 9.40 -4.75 2.43
CA GLY A 134 8.20 -4.15 3.03
C GLY A 134 7.39 -5.14 3.87
N SER A 135 7.25 -6.40 3.41
CA SER A 135 6.52 -7.43 4.15
C SER A 135 7.23 -7.83 5.44
N ILE A 136 8.57 -7.99 5.40
CA ILE A 136 9.36 -8.31 6.59
C ILE A 136 9.31 -7.16 7.60
N THR A 137 9.50 -5.92 7.14
CA THR A 137 9.46 -4.76 8.04
C THR A 137 8.06 -4.54 8.61
N ALA A 138 7.00 -4.70 7.81
CA ALA A 138 5.63 -4.62 8.30
C ALA A 138 5.30 -5.70 9.33
N GLY A 139 5.81 -6.93 9.16
CA GLY A 139 5.68 -7.99 10.14
C GLY A 139 6.42 -7.69 11.44
N PHE A 140 7.64 -7.15 11.36
CA PHE A 140 8.44 -6.77 12.52
C PHE A 140 7.82 -5.60 13.31
N PHE A 141 7.32 -4.58 12.61
CA PHE A 141 6.68 -3.39 13.19
C PHE A 141 5.16 -3.54 13.34
N TYR A 142 4.63 -4.76 13.26
CA TYR A 142 3.19 -5.00 13.35
C TYR A 142 2.63 -4.49 14.68
N GLY A 143 1.64 -3.60 14.61
CA GLY A 143 1.05 -2.95 15.78
C GLY A 143 0.30 -1.67 15.41
N GLU A 144 -0.07 -0.90 16.44
CA GLU A 144 -0.89 0.33 16.32
C GLU A 144 -0.30 1.36 15.35
N PHE A 145 1.03 1.51 15.34
CA PHE A 145 1.73 2.50 14.52
C PHE A 145 2.10 2.02 13.10
N LEU A 146 1.72 0.79 12.71
CA LEU A 146 2.10 0.22 11.42
C LEU A 146 1.72 1.13 10.24
N PHE A 147 0.49 1.65 10.23
CA PHE A 147 0.03 2.53 9.16
C PHE A 147 0.66 3.93 9.22
N LEU A 148 1.10 4.39 10.40
CA LEU A 148 1.90 5.61 10.51
C LEU A 148 3.27 5.42 9.84
N TYR A 149 3.93 4.30 10.09
CA TYR A 149 5.21 3.99 9.42
C TYR A 149 5.05 3.90 7.90
N ALA A 150 3.97 3.28 7.42
CA ALA A 150 3.65 3.25 5.99
C ALA A 150 3.43 4.66 5.41
N ALA A 151 2.75 5.54 6.14
CA ALA A 151 2.56 6.94 5.74
C ALA A 151 3.90 7.71 5.67
N ILE A 152 4.80 7.49 6.64
CA ILE A 152 6.15 8.10 6.65
C ILE A 152 6.98 7.62 5.45
N VAL A 153 6.96 6.31 5.14
CA VAL A 153 7.66 5.77 3.97
C VAL A 153 7.11 6.36 2.67
N ALA A 154 5.78 6.47 2.54
CA ALA A 154 5.15 7.13 1.39
C ALA A 154 5.52 8.62 1.31
N LEU A 155 5.63 9.32 2.44
CA LEU A 155 6.08 10.71 2.51
C LEU A 155 7.52 10.85 2.04
N LEU A 156 8.42 9.96 2.47
CA LEU A 156 9.82 9.96 2.00
C LEU A 156 9.88 9.74 0.48
N ALA A 157 9.10 8.81 -0.06
CA ALA A 157 9.00 8.60 -1.50
C ALA A 157 8.51 9.86 -2.24
N PHE A 158 7.53 10.56 -1.66
CA PHE A 158 7.02 11.81 -2.21
C PHE A 158 8.07 12.94 -2.21
N LEU A 159 8.84 13.08 -1.14
CA LEU A 159 9.92 14.06 -1.06
C LEU A 159 11.03 13.79 -2.08
N ILE A 160 11.36 12.51 -2.32
CA ILE A 160 12.33 12.12 -3.34
C ILE A 160 11.87 12.56 -4.73
N ILE A 161 10.63 12.25 -5.12
CA ILE A 161 10.13 12.58 -6.47
C ILE A 161 9.86 14.09 -6.67
N LEU A 162 9.63 14.86 -5.59
CA LEU A 162 9.54 16.31 -5.68
C LEU A 162 10.88 16.94 -6.07
N LYS A 163 12.00 16.36 -5.64
CA LYS A 163 13.34 16.86 -5.98
C LYS A 163 13.64 16.74 -7.48
N GLU A 164 13.06 15.74 -8.15
CA GLU A 164 13.24 15.51 -9.59
C GLU A 164 12.61 16.60 -10.48
N ASP A 165 11.63 17.38 -9.97
CA ASP A 165 11.12 18.55 -10.72
C ASP A 165 12.08 19.75 -10.69
N LEU A 166 13.07 19.75 -9.79
CA LEU A 166 13.97 20.88 -9.54
C LEU A 166 15.36 20.73 -10.20
N SER A 167 15.61 19.59 -10.86
CA SER A 167 16.86 19.25 -11.55
C SER A 167 16.67 19.23 -13.06
#